data_AF-X1MQ54-F1
#
_entry.id   AF-X1MQ54-F1
#
_cell.length_a   1.000
_cell.length_b   1.000
_cell.length_c   1.000
_cell.angle_alpha   90.00
_cell.angle_beta   90.00
_cell.angle_gamma   90.00
#
_symmetry.space_group_name_H-M   'P 1'
#
loop_
_entity.id
_entity.type
_entity.pdbx_description
1 polymer ?
#
loop_
_entity_poly.entity_id
_entity_poly.type
_entity_poly.pdbx_seq_one_letter_code
_entity_poly.pdbx_strand_id
1 'polypeptide(L)'
;KKLLRVKNSLDKIKTNFDIILSSSFTAESTTSQNLTLHHETTIVLDFLLLDRFLDLSDGLRKLDKLVLIDYQKDLFNNLLLLIHSSIEKLAKMVDFRKMVQNITPSKEFFTRLLTEYKGDIAYLESIGIIHEYDQLAKPLRGGKKEYYEQLKRHFHSTCLSLLEKDRRTIPFAEFSDLFKNRYPAVEWELKDLEKISKELHNSGVIGIIDKSQDSPLTILLADDTSLQKDIIQLAKQRGYTTQEEILESCSLPIENIQRILKKLEDSGLAIIDSDYTTGTRVYFPGIEEKV
;
A
#
# COMPACT_ATOMS: atom_id res chain seq x y z
N LYS A 1 -0.87 -40.69 31.73
CA LYS A 1 -2.15 -40.63 30.96
C LYS A 1 -2.45 -39.23 30.39
N LYS A 2 -2.42 -38.13 31.17
CA LYS A 2 -2.66 -36.75 30.67
C LYS A 2 -1.59 -36.27 29.67
N LEU A 3 -0.30 -36.41 30.01
CA LEU A 3 0.84 -36.14 29.11
C LEU A 3 0.77 -36.94 27.80
N LEU A 4 0.34 -38.20 27.85
CA LEU A 4 0.18 -39.04 26.66
C LEU A 4 -0.90 -38.51 25.72
N ARG A 5 -2.03 -38.01 26.26
CA ARG A 5 -3.09 -37.37 25.44
C ARG A 5 -2.60 -36.09 24.78
N VAL A 6 -1.86 -35.26 25.52
CA VAL A 6 -1.26 -34.02 25.04
C VAL A 6 -0.26 -34.27 23.91
N LYS A 7 0.62 -35.26 24.08
CA LYS A 7 1.57 -35.68 23.05
C LYS A 7 0.86 -36.14 21.77
N ASN A 8 -0.15 -37.00 21.89
CA ASN A 8 -0.93 -37.45 20.73
C ASN A 8 -1.60 -36.29 19.97
N SER A 9 -2.07 -35.26 20.69
CA SER A 9 -2.62 -34.06 20.05
C SER A 9 -1.56 -33.24 19.31
N LEU A 10 -0.37 -33.08 19.89
CA LEU A 10 0.75 -32.41 19.24
C LEU A 10 1.20 -33.16 17.99
N ASP A 11 1.34 -34.48 18.08
CA ASP A 11 1.77 -35.33 16.96
C ASP A 11 0.78 -35.23 15.80
N LYS A 12 -0.54 -35.26 16.07
CA LYS A 12 -1.58 -35.07 15.04
C LYS A 12 -1.48 -33.70 14.35
N ILE A 13 -1.20 -32.65 15.12
CA ILE A 13 -1.03 -31.29 14.58
C ILE A 13 0.21 -31.21 13.70
N LYS A 14 1.34 -31.78 14.13
CA LYS A 14 2.58 -31.85 13.32
C LYS A 14 2.35 -32.62 12.01
N THR A 15 1.69 -33.76 12.06
CA THR A 15 1.35 -34.53 10.85
C THR A 15 0.49 -33.70 9.88
N ASN A 16 -0.52 -32.99 10.37
CA ASN A 16 -1.33 -32.12 9.51
C ASN A 16 -0.50 -30.98 8.90
N PHE A 17 0.40 -30.36 9.67
CA PHE A 17 1.31 -29.33 9.18
C PHE A 17 2.22 -29.86 8.05
N ASP A 18 2.85 -31.01 8.25
CA ASP A 18 3.75 -31.62 7.27
C ASP A 18 3.03 -31.99 5.97
N ILE A 19 1.79 -32.49 6.07
CA ILE A 19 0.93 -32.75 4.90
C ILE A 19 0.68 -31.46 4.13
N ILE A 20 0.29 -30.38 4.81
CA ILE A 20 -0.02 -29.12 4.13
C ILE A 20 1.25 -28.54 3.48
N LEU A 21 2.38 -28.54 4.19
CA LEU A 21 3.68 -28.08 3.69
C LEU A 21 4.08 -28.82 2.40
N SER A 22 4.00 -30.15 2.42
CA SER A 22 4.35 -30.97 1.24
C SER A 22 3.45 -30.69 0.03
N SER A 23 2.18 -30.38 0.26
CA SER A 23 1.18 -30.14 -0.79
C SER A 23 1.16 -28.70 -1.33
N SER A 24 1.92 -27.79 -0.72
CA SER A 24 1.90 -26.36 -1.05
C SER A 24 2.84 -26.00 -2.18
N PHE A 25 3.98 -26.69 -2.30
CA PHE A 25 5.07 -26.33 -3.21
C PHE A 25 5.39 -27.40 -4.27
N THR A 26 4.44 -28.30 -4.57
CA THR A 26 4.61 -29.24 -5.70
C THR A 26 4.69 -28.45 -7.01
N ALA A 27 5.88 -28.42 -7.60
CA ALA A 27 6.20 -27.64 -8.78
C ALA A 27 5.56 -28.25 -10.04
N GLU A 28 4.54 -27.58 -10.57
CA GLU A 28 4.23 -27.63 -12.00
C GLU A 28 4.66 -26.29 -12.59
N SER A 29 5.93 -26.21 -12.97
CA SER A 29 6.48 -25.09 -13.72
C SER A 29 5.93 -25.14 -15.14
N THR A 30 4.77 -24.53 -15.39
CA THR A 30 4.34 -24.23 -16.75
C THR A 30 5.15 -23.05 -17.28
N THR A 31 6.24 -23.40 -17.95
CA THR A 31 6.91 -22.56 -18.94
C THR A 31 5.92 -22.13 -20.02
N SER A 32 5.54 -20.87 -20.07
CA SER A 32 5.65 -20.04 -21.28
C SER A 32 5.07 -18.64 -21.08
N GLN A 33 5.84 -17.69 -21.62
CA GLN A 33 5.57 -16.31 -22.03
C GLN A 33 4.15 -15.77 -21.84
N ASN A 34 4.10 -14.57 -21.22
CA ASN A 34 2.96 -13.75 -20.79
C ASN A 34 2.38 -14.13 -19.43
N LEU A 35 2.97 -13.52 -18.40
CA LEU A 35 2.45 -13.52 -17.04
C LEU A 35 1.09 -12.83 -17.02
N THR A 36 0.05 -13.61 -16.73
CA THR A 36 -1.29 -13.11 -16.46
C THR A 36 -1.41 -12.76 -14.97
N LEU A 37 -2.41 -11.96 -14.58
CA LEU A 37 -2.79 -11.63 -13.18
C LEU A 37 -2.76 -12.85 -12.22
N HIS A 38 -2.93 -14.06 -12.77
CA HIS A 38 -2.81 -15.34 -12.08
C HIS A 38 -1.43 -15.63 -11.48
N HIS A 39 -0.36 -15.24 -12.15
CA HIS A 39 0.98 -15.55 -11.69
C HIS A 39 1.39 -14.65 -10.52
N GLU A 40 1.09 -13.35 -10.59
CA GLU A 40 1.28 -12.41 -9.48
C GLU A 40 0.50 -12.85 -8.24
N THR A 41 -0.75 -13.24 -8.42
CA THR A 41 -1.59 -13.77 -7.33
C THR A 41 -0.97 -15.05 -6.73
N THR A 42 -0.44 -15.94 -7.57
CA THR A 42 0.18 -17.19 -7.11
C THR A 42 1.47 -16.92 -6.31
N ILE A 43 2.32 -15.99 -6.76
CA ILE A 43 3.56 -15.60 -6.05
C ILE A 43 3.24 -14.96 -4.70
N VAL A 44 2.25 -14.06 -4.66
CA VAL A 44 1.79 -13.46 -3.40
C VAL A 44 1.30 -14.53 -2.44
N LEU A 45 0.49 -15.47 -2.91
CA LEU A 45 0.03 -16.59 -2.09
C LEU A 45 1.18 -17.48 -1.63
N ASP A 46 2.17 -17.74 -2.46
CA ASP A 46 3.36 -18.52 -2.10
C ASP A 46 4.14 -17.86 -0.96
N PHE A 47 4.34 -16.55 -1.03
CA PHE A 47 5.02 -15.82 0.04
C PHE A 47 4.20 -15.81 1.33
N LEU A 48 2.90 -15.51 1.25
CA LEU A 48 2.01 -15.51 2.41
C LEU A 48 1.94 -16.89 3.06
N LEU A 49 1.90 -17.95 2.25
CA LEU A 49 1.97 -19.32 2.75
C LEU A 49 3.29 -19.57 3.47
N LEU A 50 4.43 -19.19 2.88
CA LEU A 50 5.75 -19.37 3.48
C LEU A 50 5.89 -18.66 4.83
N ASP A 51 5.48 -17.39 4.91
CA ASP A 51 5.51 -16.60 6.15
C ASP A 51 4.68 -17.26 7.26
N ARG A 52 3.46 -17.69 6.92
CA ARG A 52 2.57 -18.39 7.86
C ARG A 52 3.10 -19.77 8.27
N PHE A 53 3.79 -20.48 7.38
CA PHE A 53 4.48 -21.72 7.72
C PHE A 53 5.58 -21.49 8.76
N LEU A 54 6.34 -20.39 8.65
CA LEU A 54 7.39 -20.03 9.61
C LEU A 54 6.81 -19.70 10.98
N ASP A 55 5.80 -18.84 11.05
CA ASP A 55 5.08 -18.50 12.29
C ASP A 55 4.55 -19.75 13.01
N LEU A 56 3.93 -20.64 12.24
CA LEU A 56 3.32 -21.86 12.77
C LEU A 56 4.38 -22.86 13.26
N SER A 57 5.50 -22.98 12.55
CA SER A 57 6.65 -23.80 12.96
C SER A 57 7.21 -23.33 14.32
N ASP A 58 7.36 -22.01 14.50
CA ASP A 58 7.82 -21.45 15.77
C ASP A 58 6.79 -21.61 16.90
N GLY A 59 5.49 -21.49 16.58
CA GLY A 59 4.40 -21.81 17.50
C GLY A 59 4.43 -23.26 17.98
N LEU A 60 4.62 -24.21 17.06
CA LEU A 60 4.73 -25.65 17.37
C LEU A 60 5.96 -25.94 18.24
N ARG A 61 7.10 -25.31 17.98
CA ARG A 61 8.30 -25.43 18.82
C ARG A 61 8.07 -24.91 20.23
N LYS A 62 7.37 -23.77 20.38
CA LYS A 62 7.00 -23.22 21.70
C LYS A 62 6.06 -24.17 22.45
N LEU A 63 5.08 -24.75 21.75
CA LEU A 63 4.16 -25.73 22.35
C LEU A 63 4.90 -26.99 22.82
N ASP A 64 5.82 -27.51 22.01
CA ASP A 64 6.62 -28.70 22.35
C ASP A 64 7.46 -28.45 23.61
N LYS A 65 8.10 -27.27 23.72
CA LYS A 65 8.85 -26.85 24.91
C LYS A 65 7.96 -26.75 26.17
N LEU A 66 6.76 -26.19 26.05
CA LEU A 66 5.82 -26.06 27.17
C LEU A 66 5.36 -27.43 27.70
N VAL A 67 5.17 -28.41 26.82
CA VAL A 67 4.82 -29.78 27.21
C VAL A 67 5.95 -30.48 27.96
N LEU A 68 7.21 -30.17 27.61
CA LEU A 68 8.40 -30.82 28.16
C LEU A 68 8.89 -30.23 29.50
N ILE A 69 8.61 -28.96 29.79
CA ILE A 69 9.25 -28.23 30.90
C ILE A 69 8.28 -27.95 32.06
N ASP A 70 7.11 -27.36 31.81
CA ASP A 70 6.13 -27.02 32.84
C ASP A 70 4.72 -26.95 32.25
N TYR A 71 3.90 -27.99 32.52
CA TYR A 71 2.59 -28.14 31.88
C TYR A 71 1.56 -27.18 32.48
N GLN A 72 1.43 -26.00 31.88
CA GLN A 72 0.36 -25.05 32.16
C GLN A 72 -0.83 -25.31 31.23
N LYS A 73 -1.85 -26.00 31.78
CA LYS A 73 -3.01 -26.49 31.01
C LYS A 73 -3.74 -25.40 30.20
N ASP A 74 -3.99 -24.24 30.80
CA ASP A 74 -4.80 -23.21 30.15
C ASP A 74 -4.01 -22.48 29.06
N LEU A 75 -2.74 -22.16 29.30
CA LEU A 75 -1.84 -21.63 28.29
C LEU A 75 -1.66 -22.60 27.12
N PHE A 76 -1.50 -23.89 27.43
CA PHE A 76 -1.40 -24.96 26.43
C PHE A 76 -2.66 -25.05 25.57
N ASN A 77 -3.86 -25.06 26.18
CA ASN A 77 -5.11 -25.16 25.45
C ASN A 77 -5.37 -23.93 24.57
N ASN A 78 -5.06 -22.72 25.07
CA ASN A 78 -5.20 -21.48 24.31
C ASN A 78 -4.27 -21.48 23.09
N LEU A 79 -3.00 -21.84 23.28
CA LEU A 79 -2.04 -21.96 22.17
C LEU A 79 -2.44 -23.05 21.18
N LEU A 80 -2.97 -24.18 21.67
CA LEU A 80 -3.41 -25.27 20.82
C LEU A 80 -4.62 -24.87 19.95
N LEU A 81 -5.57 -24.12 20.50
CA LEU A 81 -6.71 -23.55 19.76
C LEU A 81 -6.24 -22.55 18.70
N LEU A 82 -5.30 -21.66 19.05
CA LEU A 82 -4.70 -20.70 18.11
C LEU A 82 -4.01 -21.42 16.94
N ILE A 83 -3.17 -22.42 17.24
CA ILE A 83 -2.46 -23.22 16.23
C ILE A 83 -3.44 -23.98 15.34
N HIS A 84 -4.52 -24.54 15.91
CA HIS A 84 -5.55 -25.21 15.10
C HIS A 84 -6.24 -24.25 14.14
N SER A 85 -6.62 -23.07 14.61
CA SER A 85 -7.24 -22.03 13.77
C SER A 85 -6.29 -21.59 12.65
N SER A 86 -4.99 -21.41 12.95
CA SER A 86 -3.97 -21.07 11.96
C SER A 86 -3.77 -22.16 10.91
N ILE A 87 -3.78 -23.44 11.31
CA ILE A 87 -3.71 -24.58 10.37
C ILE A 87 -4.91 -24.59 9.43
N GLU A 88 -6.12 -24.35 9.95
CA GLU A 88 -7.32 -24.32 9.12
C GLU A 88 -7.30 -23.17 8.10
N LYS A 89 -6.84 -21.98 8.51
CA LYS A 89 -6.65 -20.84 7.60
C LYS A 89 -5.61 -21.14 6.53
N LEU A 90 -4.48 -21.73 6.94
CA LEU A 90 -3.39 -22.10 6.05
C LEU A 90 -3.83 -23.16 5.03
N ALA A 91 -4.60 -24.18 5.43
CA ALA A 91 -5.19 -25.15 4.51
C ALA A 91 -6.08 -24.48 3.45
N LYS A 92 -6.93 -23.53 3.84
CA LYS A 92 -7.77 -22.75 2.91
C LYS A 92 -6.94 -21.93 1.91
N MET A 93 -5.81 -21.36 2.36
CA MET A 93 -4.89 -20.64 1.47
C MET A 93 -4.21 -21.57 0.46
N VAL A 94 -3.81 -22.78 0.87
CA VAL A 94 -3.21 -23.78 -0.03
C VAL A 94 -4.22 -24.26 -1.08
N ASP A 95 -5.46 -24.53 -0.68
CA ASP A 95 -6.53 -24.91 -1.61
C ASP A 95 -6.84 -23.77 -2.59
N PHE A 96 -6.82 -22.52 -2.11
CA PHE A 96 -7.00 -21.35 -2.95
C PHE A 96 -5.85 -21.18 -3.95
N ARG A 97 -4.60 -21.34 -3.52
CA ARG A 97 -3.44 -21.33 -4.42
C ARG A 97 -3.61 -22.31 -5.57
N LYS A 98 -4.03 -23.55 -5.26
CA LYS A 98 -4.34 -24.58 -6.27
C LYS A 98 -5.51 -24.19 -7.16
N MET A 99 -6.54 -23.52 -6.63
CA MET A 99 -7.66 -23.02 -7.42
C MET A 99 -7.24 -21.89 -8.36
N VAL A 100 -6.46 -20.90 -7.89
CA VAL A 100 -5.96 -19.77 -8.71
C VAL A 100 -5.09 -20.27 -9.86
N GLN A 101 -4.29 -21.31 -9.64
CA GLN A 101 -3.54 -21.97 -10.71
C GLN A 101 -4.44 -22.55 -11.82
N ASN A 102 -5.72 -22.80 -11.54
CA ASN A 102 -6.65 -23.49 -12.44
C ASN A 102 -7.85 -22.64 -12.90
N ILE A 103 -8.22 -21.56 -12.21
CA ILE A 103 -9.45 -20.77 -12.46
C ILE A 103 -9.27 -19.30 -12.01
N THR A 104 -9.76 -18.33 -12.79
CA THR A 104 -9.88 -16.91 -12.40
C THR A 104 -10.85 -16.74 -11.23
N PRO A 105 -10.39 -16.32 -10.03
CA PRO A 105 -11.25 -16.23 -8.85
C PRO A 105 -12.34 -15.16 -9.01
N SER A 106 -13.46 -15.31 -8.30
CA SER A 106 -14.55 -14.34 -8.33
C SER A 106 -14.13 -13.00 -7.69
N LYS A 107 -14.64 -11.90 -8.24
CA LYS A 107 -14.30 -10.52 -7.80
C LYS A 107 -14.58 -10.28 -6.32
N GLU A 108 -15.67 -10.82 -5.78
CA GLU A 108 -16.02 -10.70 -4.35
C GLU A 108 -15.02 -11.40 -3.43
N PHE A 109 -14.54 -12.58 -3.81
CA PHE A 109 -13.60 -13.33 -2.99
C PHE A 109 -12.20 -12.73 -3.05
N PHE A 110 -11.76 -12.26 -4.23
CA PHE A 110 -10.51 -11.52 -4.37
C PHE A 110 -10.50 -10.24 -3.52
N THR A 111 -11.62 -9.51 -3.49
CA THR A 111 -11.80 -8.33 -2.64
C THR A 111 -11.67 -8.69 -1.15
N ARG A 112 -12.26 -9.83 -0.73
CA ARG A 112 -12.14 -10.32 0.65
C ARG A 112 -10.69 -10.69 1.01
N LEU A 113 -9.97 -11.33 0.10
CA LEU A 113 -8.57 -11.72 0.32
C LEU A 113 -7.64 -10.49 0.38
N LEU A 114 -7.84 -9.52 -0.50
CA LEU A 114 -7.17 -8.21 -0.43
C LEU A 114 -7.45 -7.51 0.90
N THR A 115 -8.67 -7.63 1.43
CA THR A 115 -9.04 -7.03 2.72
C THR A 115 -8.38 -7.77 3.90
N GLU A 116 -8.41 -9.10 3.88
CA GLU A 116 -7.90 -9.94 4.96
C GLU A 116 -6.37 -9.90 5.06
N TYR A 117 -5.67 -9.78 3.94
CA TYR A 117 -4.20 -9.75 3.86
C TYR A 117 -3.64 -8.39 3.44
N LYS A 118 -4.43 -7.30 3.61
CA LYS A 118 -4.05 -5.96 3.14
C LYS A 118 -2.66 -5.53 3.61
N GLY A 119 -2.32 -5.79 4.87
CA GLY A 119 -1.02 -5.44 5.44
C GLY A 119 0.14 -6.20 4.81
N ASP A 120 -0.01 -7.51 4.63
CA ASP A 120 1.03 -8.37 4.07
C ASP A 120 1.23 -8.07 2.57
N ILE A 121 0.14 -7.81 1.83
CA ILE A 121 0.19 -7.39 0.42
C ILE A 121 0.83 -6.01 0.29
N ALA A 122 0.47 -5.04 1.13
CA ALA A 122 1.07 -3.71 1.11
C ALA A 122 2.59 -3.74 1.44
N TYR A 123 3.02 -4.69 2.28
CA TYR A 123 4.43 -4.94 2.53
C TYR A 123 5.11 -5.50 1.28
N LEU A 124 4.55 -6.56 0.68
CA LEU A 124 5.06 -7.18 -0.55
C LEU A 124 5.16 -6.21 -1.73
N GLU A 125 4.17 -5.34 -1.90
CA GLU A 125 4.22 -4.25 -2.88
C GLU A 125 5.36 -3.27 -2.59
N SER A 126 5.57 -2.93 -1.31
CA SER A 126 6.59 -1.95 -0.92
C SER A 126 8.02 -2.42 -1.14
N ILE A 127 8.25 -3.74 -1.08
CA ILE A 127 9.55 -4.36 -1.37
C ILE A 127 9.67 -4.83 -2.82
N GLY A 128 8.69 -4.51 -3.67
CA GLY A 128 8.74 -4.75 -5.10
C GLY A 128 8.46 -6.18 -5.55
N ILE A 129 8.14 -7.12 -4.66
CA ILE A 129 7.92 -8.54 -5.03
C ILE A 129 6.72 -8.70 -5.98
N ILE A 130 5.64 -7.94 -5.76
CA ILE A 130 4.44 -8.03 -6.61
C ILE A 130 4.71 -7.50 -8.02
N HIS A 131 5.60 -6.51 -8.11
CA HIS A 131 5.86 -5.72 -9.31
C HIS A 131 7.22 -6.06 -9.93
N GLU A 132 7.92 -7.09 -9.43
CA GLU A 132 9.23 -7.54 -9.92
C GLU A 132 9.17 -7.94 -11.41
N TYR A 133 7.98 -8.35 -11.86
CA TYR A 133 7.72 -8.81 -13.20
C TYR A 133 6.99 -7.78 -14.09
N ASP A 134 6.66 -6.60 -13.56
CA ASP A 134 6.16 -5.49 -14.35
C ASP A 134 7.31 -5.02 -15.28
N GLN A 135 7.33 -5.56 -16.48
CA GLN A 135 8.34 -5.25 -17.49
C GLN A 135 7.84 -4.13 -18.40
N LEU A 136 8.55 -3.01 -18.39
CA LEU A 136 8.29 -1.90 -19.29
C LEU A 136 9.62 -1.37 -19.82
N ALA A 137 9.94 -1.71 -21.06
CA ALA A 137 11.15 -1.24 -21.73
C ALA A 137 10.91 0.08 -22.46
N LYS A 138 11.91 0.97 -22.47
CA LYS A 138 11.80 2.26 -23.16
C LYS A 138 11.93 2.06 -24.68
N PRO A 139 10.91 2.37 -25.49
CA PRO A 139 10.94 2.04 -26.92
C PRO A 139 11.91 2.94 -27.68
N LEU A 140 12.75 2.32 -28.53
CA LEU A 140 13.72 3.02 -29.38
C LEU A 140 13.07 3.80 -30.54
N ARG A 141 11.99 3.26 -31.14
CA ARG A 141 11.20 3.88 -32.23
C ARG A 141 9.74 3.45 -32.16
N GLY A 142 8.79 4.38 -32.37
CA GLY A 142 7.36 4.10 -32.20
C GLY A 142 6.98 3.82 -30.74
N GLY A 143 5.69 3.63 -30.43
CA GLY A 143 5.24 3.13 -29.11
C GLY A 143 5.45 4.05 -27.88
N LYS A 144 6.05 5.23 -28.04
CA LYS A 144 6.31 6.15 -26.91
C LYS A 144 5.05 6.53 -26.13
N LYS A 145 3.90 6.64 -26.80
CA LYS A 145 2.63 6.97 -26.16
C LYS A 145 2.19 5.86 -25.22
N GLU A 146 2.20 4.61 -25.66
CA GLU A 146 1.83 3.45 -24.84
C GLU A 146 2.79 3.29 -23.65
N TYR A 147 4.09 3.49 -23.88
CA TYR A 147 5.09 3.51 -22.81
C TYR A 147 4.77 4.54 -21.71
N TYR A 148 4.56 5.81 -22.09
CA TYR A 148 4.26 6.86 -21.11
C TYR A 148 2.91 6.67 -20.42
N GLU A 149 1.91 6.10 -21.11
CA GLU A 149 0.63 5.77 -20.48
C GLU A 149 0.76 4.64 -19.45
N GLN A 150 1.57 3.61 -19.72
CA GLN A 150 1.84 2.56 -18.74
C GLN A 150 2.65 3.08 -17.56
N LEU A 151 3.72 3.84 -17.82
CA LEU A 151 4.54 4.44 -16.78
C LEU A 151 3.71 5.40 -15.90
N LYS A 152 2.76 6.14 -16.49
CA LYS A 152 1.81 7.00 -15.76
C LYS A 152 0.88 6.19 -14.85
N ARG A 153 0.42 5.01 -15.27
CA ARG A 153 -0.38 4.11 -14.42
C ARG A 153 0.42 3.62 -13.22
N HIS A 154 1.66 3.20 -13.42
CA HIS A 154 2.54 2.80 -12.32
C HIS A 154 2.82 3.97 -11.36
N PHE A 155 3.06 5.17 -11.89
CA PHE A 155 3.25 6.38 -11.08
C PHE A 155 2.01 6.65 -10.21
N HIS A 156 0.83 6.61 -10.82
CA HIS A 156 -0.44 6.82 -10.13
C HIS A 156 -0.72 5.74 -9.08
N SER A 157 -0.44 4.46 -9.39
CA SER A 157 -0.56 3.36 -8.43
C SER A 157 0.32 3.59 -7.20
N THR A 158 1.56 4.06 -7.41
CA THR A 158 2.47 4.43 -6.33
C THR A 158 1.89 5.54 -5.46
N CYS A 159 1.32 6.57 -6.08
CA CYS A 159 0.63 7.67 -5.39
C CYS A 159 -0.54 7.17 -4.52
N LEU A 160 -1.38 6.29 -5.05
CA LEU A 160 -2.49 5.69 -4.29
C LEU A 160 -1.98 4.90 -3.09
N SER A 161 -0.91 4.11 -3.25
CA SER A 161 -0.33 3.34 -2.15
C SER A 161 0.21 4.20 -1.00
N LEU A 162 0.68 5.41 -1.31
CA LEU A 162 1.15 6.37 -0.32
C LEU A 162 -0.06 6.98 0.43
N LEU A 163 -1.15 7.28 -0.28
CA LEU A 163 -2.41 7.71 0.33
C LEU A 163 -2.99 6.66 1.29
N GLU A 164 -2.92 5.37 0.94
CA GLU A 164 -3.37 4.31 1.84
C GLU A 164 -2.56 4.21 3.14
N LYS A 165 -1.33 4.73 3.14
CA LYS A 165 -0.45 4.81 4.30
C LYS A 165 -0.55 6.16 5.02
N ASP A 166 -1.61 6.93 4.75
CA ASP A 166 -1.83 8.30 5.22
C ASP A 166 -0.68 9.27 4.88
N ARG A 167 0.15 8.93 3.88
CA ARG A 167 1.28 9.74 3.46
C ARG A 167 0.86 10.66 2.31
N ARG A 168 0.49 11.88 2.67
CA ARG A 168 -0.08 12.88 1.75
C ARG A 168 0.98 13.74 1.04
N THR A 169 2.25 13.67 1.45
CA THR A 169 3.35 14.40 0.82
C THR A 169 4.60 13.52 0.72
N ILE A 170 5.36 13.70 -0.36
CA ILE A 170 6.62 12.98 -0.57
C ILE A 170 7.60 13.81 -1.42
N PRO A 171 8.87 13.97 -0.99
CA PRO A 171 9.92 14.53 -1.83
C PRO A 171 10.09 13.70 -3.11
N PHE A 172 10.32 14.35 -4.24
CA PHE A 172 10.40 13.67 -5.54
C PHE A 172 11.56 12.67 -5.62
N ALA A 173 12.70 13.00 -4.99
CA ALA A 173 13.83 12.07 -4.89
C ALA A 173 13.42 10.78 -4.16
N GLU A 174 12.76 10.93 -3.01
CA GLU A 174 12.26 9.79 -2.24
C GLU A 174 11.17 9.02 -2.99
N PHE A 175 10.28 9.72 -3.71
CA PHE A 175 9.31 9.08 -4.59
C PHE A 175 10.01 8.26 -5.67
N SER A 176 11.08 8.78 -6.27
CA SER A 176 11.82 8.08 -7.32
C SER A 176 12.53 6.82 -6.81
N ASP A 177 13.08 6.86 -5.59
CA ASP A 177 13.67 5.69 -4.93
C ASP A 177 12.60 4.63 -4.61
N LEU A 178 11.47 5.07 -4.05
CA LEU A 178 10.33 4.21 -3.76
C LEU A 178 9.77 3.59 -5.04
N PHE A 179 9.68 4.37 -6.12
CA PHE A 179 9.26 3.89 -7.43
C PHE A 179 10.23 2.85 -7.99
N LYS A 180 11.56 3.04 -7.82
CA LYS A 180 12.55 2.05 -8.27
C LYS A 180 12.44 0.73 -7.52
N ASN A 181 12.28 0.80 -6.20
CA ASN A 181 12.15 -0.37 -5.35
C ASN A 181 10.83 -1.11 -5.64
N ARG A 182 9.77 -0.34 -5.90
CA ARG A 182 8.46 -0.89 -6.26
C ARG A 182 8.48 -1.52 -7.65
N TYR A 183 9.12 -0.91 -8.64
CA TYR A 183 9.15 -1.39 -10.03
C TYR A 183 10.58 -1.62 -10.53
N PRO A 184 11.26 -2.69 -10.06
CA PRO A 184 12.69 -2.87 -10.34
C PRO A 184 12.97 -3.13 -11.83
N ALA A 185 12.07 -3.84 -12.52
CA ALA A 185 12.18 -4.23 -13.93
C ALA A 185 11.62 -3.21 -14.95
N VAL A 186 11.04 -2.09 -14.48
CA VAL A 186 10.61 -0.99 -15.35
C VAL A 186 11.80 -0.10 -15.68
N GLU A 187 12.03 0.14 -16.98
CA GLU A 187 13.05 1.06 -17.47
C GLU A 187 12.51 2.49 -17.50
N TRP A 188 13.17 3.39 -16.78
CA TRP A 188 12.82 4.81 -16.73
C TRP A 188 14.03 5.68 -16.40
N GLU A 189 13.98 6.94 -16.79
CA GLU A 189 14.91 7.99 -16.35
C GLU A 189 14.17 9.02 -15.48
N LEU A 190 14.89 9.75 -14.64
CA LEU A 190 14.30 10.78 -13.77
C LEU A 190 13.44 11.78 -14.56
N LYS A 191 13.90 12.16 -15.76
CA LYS A 191 13.17 13.05 -16.69
C LYS A 191 11.82 12.49 -17.14
N ASP A 192 11.68 11.17 -17.23
CA ASP A 192 10.42 10.52 -17.60
C ASP A 192 9.40 10.64 -16.46
N LEU A 193 9.83 10.40 -15.22
CA LEU A 193 8.98 10.60 -14.03
C LEU A 193 8.64 12.07 -13.82
N GLU A 194 9.59 12.99 -14.06
CA GLU A 194 9.33 14.43 -13.97
C GLU A 194 8.26 14.85 -14.99
N LYS A 195 8.37 14.35 -16.23
CA LYS A 195 7.37 14.60 -17.27
C LYS A 195 6.00 14.09 -16.85
N ILE A 196 5.90 12.86 -16.33
CA ILE A 196 4.63 12.29 -15.86
C ILE A 196 4.07 13.09 -14.70
N SER A 197 4.91 13.48 -13.75
CA SER A 197 4.46 14.29 -12.60
C SER A 197 3.86 15.62 -13.07
N LYS A 198 4.49 16.30 -14.04
CA LYS A 198 3.96 17.55 -14.63
C LYS A 198 2.64 17.31 -15.35
N GLU A 199 2.53 16.23 -16.13
CA GLU A 199 1.27 15.87 -16.80
C GLU A 199 0.15 15.61 -15.79
N LEU A 200 0.41 14.83 -14.74
CA LEU A 200 -0.55 14.53 -13.68
C LEU A 200 -0.91 15.77 -12.84
N HIS A 201 0.04 16.68 -12.67
CA HIS A 201 -0.20 17.96 -12.02
C HIS A 201 -1.12 18.88 -12.82
N ASN A 202 -0.87 18.94 -14.13
CA ASN A 202 -1.70 19.70 -15.06
C ASN A 202 -3.11 19.13 -15.16
N SER A 203 -3.27 17.81 -15.06
CA SER A 203 -4.58 17.16 -15.02
C SER A 203 -5.26 17.19 -13.64
N GLY A 204 -4.63 17.78 -12.61
CA GLY A 204 -5.20 17.91 -11.27
C GLY A 204 -5.22 16.62 -10.45
N VAL A 205 -4.52 15.57 -10.90
CA VAL A 205 -4.43 14.27 -10.22
C VAL A 205 -3.48 14.33 -9.03
N ILE A 206 -2.40 15.13 -9.14
CA ILE A 206 -1.45 15.39 -8.06
C ILE A 206 -1.17 16.88 -7.92
N GLY A 207 -0.75 17.33 -6.75
CA GLY A 207 -0.13 18.64 -6.60
C GLY A 207 1.40 18.53 -6.72
N ILE A 208 2.06 19.56 -7.22
CA ILE A 208 3.51 19.69 -7.17
C ILE A 208 3.83 21.02 -6.50
N ILE A 209 4.68 20.96 -5.47
CA ILE A 209 5.34 22.13 -4.92
C ILE A 209 6.74 22.18 -5.53
N ASP A 210 6.92 23.16 -6.42
CA ASP A 210 8.22 23.50 -7.00
C ASP A 210 8.71 24.75 -6.29
N LYS A 211 9.71 24.60 -5.42
CA LYS A 211 10.35 25.72 -4.73
C LYS A 211 11.67 26.00 -5.43
N SER A 212 11.78 27.21 -5.97
CA SER A 212 12.97 27.73 -6.65
C SER A 212 14.27 27.46 -5.87
N GLN A 213 15.26 26.94 -6.60
CA GLN A 213 16.71 26.80 -6.36
C GLN A 213 17.24 26.02 -5.15
N ASP A 214 16.62 26.01 -3.97
CA ASP A 214 17.24 25.44 -2.75
C ASP A 214 16.41 24.35 -2.04
N SER A 215 15.31 23.87 -2.62
CA SER A 215 14.46 22.84 -2.01
C SER A 215 14.06 21.75 -3.01
N PRO A 216 14.07 20.47 -2.63
CA PRO A 216 13.70 19.38 -3.54
C PRO A 216 12.21 19.44 -3.91
N LEU A 217 11.90 19.22 -5.19
CA LEU A 217 10.54 19.12 -5.73
C LEU A 217 9.72 18.15 -4.87
N THR A 218 8.50 18.52 -4.48
CA THR A 218 7.67 17.71 -3.58
C THR A 218 6.31 17.42 -4.23
N ILE A 219 5.89 16.15 -4.19
CA ILE A 219 4.59 15.69 -4.68
C ILE A 219 3.56 15.76 -3.54
N LEU A 220 2.38 16.32 -3.85
CA LEU A 220 1.21 16.35 -2.98
C LEU A 220 0.18 15.34 -3.47
N LEU A 221 -0.26 14.49 -2.54
CA LEU A 221 -1.22 13.42 -2.74
C LEU A 221 -2.44 13.73 -1.88
N ALA A 222 -3.59 13.95 -2.50
CA ALA A 222 -4.84 14.20 -1.76
C ALA A 222 -6.05 13.60 -2.47
N ASP A 223 -7.08 13.31 -1.68
CA ASP A 223 -8.37 12.78 -2.16
C ASP A 223 -9.16 13.83 -2.97
N ASP A 224 -8.85 15.12 -2.79
CA ASP A 224 -9.52 16.30 -3.38
C ASP A 224 -8.46 17.33 -3.88
N THR A 225 -7.50 16.89 -4.69
CA THR A 225 -6.35 17.71 -5.15
C THR A 225 -6.75 18.97 -5.93
N SER A 226 -7.91 18.99 -6.60
CA SER A 226 -8.37 20.20 -7.32
C SER A 226 -8.72 21.33 -6.36
N LEU A 227 -9.52 21.06 -5.33
CA LEU A 227 -9.95 22.07 -4.37
C LEU A 227 -8.78 22.60 -3.54
N GLN A 228 -7.87 21.72 -3.14
CA GLN A 228 -6.66 22.14 -2.44
C GLN A 228 -5.77 23.03 -3.31
N LYS A 229 -5.66 22.73 -4.61
CA LYS A 229 -4.94 23.57 -5.56
C LYS A 229 -5.58 24.96 -5.66
N ASP A 230 -6.91 25.03 -5.70
CA ASP A 230 -7.65 26.30 -5.75
C ASP A 230 -7.44 27.12 -4.48
N ILE A 231 -7.56 26.50 -3.29
CA ILE A 231 -7.31 27.15 -1.99
C ILE A 231 -5.87 27.68 -1.90
N ILE A 232 -4.89 26.87 -2.28
CA ILE A 232 -3.47 27.27 -2.30
C ILE A 232 -3.24 28.38 -3.32
N GLN A 233 -3.91 28.35 -4.47
CA GLN A 233 -3.79 29.38 -5.50
C GLN A 233 -4.37 30.72 -5.05
N LEU A 234 -5.45 30.71 -4.26
CA LEU A 234 -5.97 31.91 -3.61
C LEU A 234 -4.94 32.50 -2.62
N ALA A 235 -4.32 31.65 -1.81
CA ALA A 235 -3.33 32.07 -0.82
C ALA A 235 -2.00 32.55 -1.44
N LYS A 236 -1.63 32.04 -2.62
CA LYS A 236 -0.36 32.41 -3.31
C LYS A 236 -0.19 33.90 -3.58
N GLN A 237 -1.27 34.66 -3.66
CA GLN A 237 -1.19 36.10 -3.95
C GLN A 237 -0.84 36.95 -2.72
N ARG A 238 -1.25 36.51 -1.52
CA ARG A 238 -1.17 37.32 -0.29
C ARG A 238 -0.46 36.63 0.87
N GLY A 239 0.00 35.39 0.71
CA GLY A 239 0.55 34.56 1.79
C GLY A 239 -0.51 33.89 2.66
N TYR A 240 -1.77 34.35 2.56
CA TYR A 240 -2.93 33.78 3.24
C TYR A 240 -4.18 33.89 2.37
N THR A 241 -5.21 33.13 2.72
CA THR A 241 -6.57 33.26 2.18
C THR A 241 -7.57 33.25 3.33
N THR A 242 -8.80 33.71 3.09
CA THR A 242 -9.89 33.66 4.08
C THR A 242 -10.89 32.56 3.76
N GLN A 243 -11.58 32.06 4.78
CA GLN A 243 -12.65 31.07 4.58
C GLN A 243 -13.75 31.61 3.66
N GLU A 244 -14.02 32.92 3.72
CA GLU A 244 -14.98 33.62 2.86
C GLU A 244 -14.53 33.63 1.39
N GLU A 245 -13.27 33.94 1.12
CA GLU A 245 -12.71 33.90 -0.25
C GLU A 245 -12.71 32.48 -0.84
N ILE A 246 -12.47 31.47 0.00
CA ILE A 246 -12.59 30.06 -0.40
C ILE A 246 -14.05 29.71 -0.72
N LEU A 247 -15.00 30.15 0.11
CA LEU A 247 -16.43 29.91 -0.11
C LEU A 247 -16.92 30.55 -1.42
N GLU A 248 -16.51 31.79 -1.67
CA GLU A 248 -16.86 32.53 -2.87
C GLU A 248 -16.26 31.90 -4.14
N SER A 249 -15.00 31.47 -4.07
CA SER A 249 -14.28 30.94 -5.23
C SER A 249 -14.60 29.48 -5.54
N CYS A 250 -14.88 28.67 -4.53
CA CYS A 250 -14.98 27.21 -4.70
C CYS A 250 -16.41 26.68 -4.83
N SER A 251 -17.46 27.48 -4.57
CA SER A 251 -18.88 27.10 -4.74
C SER A 251 -19.25 25.75 -4.11
N LEU A 252 -18.72 25.44 -2.93
CA LEU A 252 -18.98 24.21 -2.19
C LEU A 252 -19.69 24.47 -0.85
N PRO A 253 -20.39 23.46 -0.29
CA PRO A 253 -20.92 23.53 1.06
C PRO A 253 -19.81 23.82 2.09
N ILE A 254 -20.14 24.66 3.08
CA ILE A 254 -19.20 25.12 4.10
C ILE A 254 -18.59 23.97 4.91
N GLU A 255 -19.34 22.90 5.12
CA GLU A 255 -18.89 21.70 5.84
C GLU A 255 -17.76 20.99 5.10
N ASN A 256 -17.80 20.99 3.77
CA ASN A 256 -16.77 20.37 2.94
C ASN A 256 -15.47 21.19 2.99
N ILE A 257 -15.59 22.52 2.94
CA ILE A 257 -14.45 23.44 3.05
C ILE A 257 -13.81 23.31 4.44
N GLN A 258 -14.61 23.34 5.51
CA GLN A 258 -14.11 23.17 6.89
C GLN A 258 -13.41 21.82 7.08
N ARG A 259 -13.97 20.73 6.54
CA ARG A 259 -13.34 19.41 6.59
C ARG A 259 -11.98 19.40 5.89
N ILE A 260 -11.85 20.09 4.76
CA ILE A 260 -10.60 20.16 3.98
C ILE A 260 -9.59 21.07 4.66
N LEU A 261 -10.02 22.22 5.18
CA LEU A 261 -9.17 23.11 5.97
C LEU A 261 -8.63 22.40 7.21
N LYS A 262 -9.47 21.69 7.94
CA LYS A 262 -9.05 20.87 9.09
C LYS A 262 -8.02 19.80 8.70
N LYS A 263 -8.22 19.12 7.56
CA LYS A 263 -7.21 18.17 7.04
C LYS A 263 -5.87 18.84 6.69
N LEU A 264 -5.90 20.07 6.17
CA LEU A 264 -4.69 20.84 5.86
C LEU A 264 -3.98 21.30 7.14
N GLU A 265 -4.73 21.66 8.18
CA GLU A 265 -4.21 21.99 9.51
C GLU A 265 -3.63 20.76 10.22
N ASP A 266 -4.37 19.65 10.29
CA ASP A 266 -3.94 18.38 10.90
C ASP A 266 -2.68 17.81 10.23
N SER A 267 -2.45 18.11 8.95
CA SER A 267 -1.25 17.71 8.20
C SER A 267 -0.10 18.72 8.29
N GLY A 268 -0.26 19.82 9.03
CA GLY A 268 0.76 20.86 9.20
C GLY A 268 1.01 21.70 7.95
N LEU A 269 0.12 21.65 6.96
CA LEU A 269 0.24 22.38 5.68
C LEU A 269 -0.37 23.78 5.75
N ALA A 270 -1.35 23.97 6.64
CA ALA A 270 -1.99 25.25 6.89
C ALA A 270 -1.98 25.58 8.39
N ILE A 271 -1.91 26.86 8.71
CA ILE A 271 -2.18 27.39 10.05
C ILE A 271 -3.50 28.12 9.96
N ILE A 272 -4.49 27.69 10.74
CA ILE A 272 -5.79 28.34 10.79
C ILE A 272 -5.78 29.28 11.99
N ASP A 273 -5.92 30.57 11.71
CA ASP A 273 -6.06 31.60 12.73
C ASP A 273 -7.48 32.14 12.68
N SER A 274 -8.21 32.01 13.78
CA SER A 274 -9.61 32.44 13.85
C SER A 274 -9.69 33.66 14.77
N ASP A 275 -9.85 34.84 14.18
CA ASP A 275 -10.11 36.06 14.94
C ASP A 275 -11.52 36.61 14.63
N TYR A 276 -12.19 37.06 15.69
CA TYR A 276 -13.54 37.61 15.62
C TYR A 276 -13.61 38.89 14.77
N THR A 277 -12.50 39.62 14.66
CA THR A 277 -12.46 40.89 13.90
C THR A 277 -12.09 40.72 12.43
N THR A 278 -11.34 39.66 12.07
CA THR A 278 -10.83 39.46 10.70
C THR A 278 -11.34 38.23 9.99
N GLY A 279 -12.16 37.41 10.63
CA GLY A 279 -12.62 36.12 10.10
C GLY A 279 -11.57 35.02 10.23
N THR A 280 -11.87 33.84 9.69
CA THR A 280 -10.97 32.68 9.71
C THR A 280 -9.94 32.82 8.59
N ARG A 281 -8.69 33.07 8.95
CA ARG A 281 -7.56 33.14 8.02
C ARG A 281 -6.84 31.81 7.96
N VAL A 282 -6.46 31.43 6.74
CA VAL A 282 -5.74 30.20 6.43
C VAL A 282 -4.39 30.59 5.85
N TYR A 283 -3.35 30.41 6.65
CA TYR A 283 -1.97 30.68 6.29
C TYR A 283 -1.30 29.42 5.79
N PHE A 284 -0.43 29.54 4.80
CA PHE A 284 0.35 28.42 4.30
C PHE A 284 1.84 28.72 4.52
N PRO A 285 2.50 28.10 5.53
CA PRO A 285 3.88 28.42 5.92
C PRO A 285 4.91 28.27 4.78
N GLY A 286 4.55 27.57 3.70
CA GLY A 286 5.38 27.40 2.52
C GLY A 286 5.22 28.47 1.43
N ILE A 287 4.33 29.45 1.60
CA ILE A 287 4.08 30.57 0.69
C ILE A 287 4.61 31.85 1.34
N GLU A 288 5.67 32.43 0.77
CA GLU A 288 6.20 33.71 1.26
C GLU A 288 5.19 34.84 1.04
N GLU A 289 4.99 35.68 2.05
CA GLU A 289 4.35 36.98 1.87
C GLU A 289 5.23 37.81 0.95
N LYS A 290 4.69 38.21 -0.21
CA LYS A 290 5.28 39.33 -0.96
C LYS A 290 5.03 40.59 -0.15
N VAL A 291 6.05 41.00 0.61
CA VAL A 291 6.18 42.36 1.17
C VAL A 291 6.30 43.36 0.03
#